data_AF-A0A1F7GCU6-F1
#
_entry.id   AF-A0A1F7GCU6-F1
#
_cell.length_a   1.000
_cell.length_b   1.000
_cell.length_c   1.000
_cell.angle_alpha   90.00
_cell.angle_beta   90.00
_cell.angle_gamma   90.00
#
_symmetry.space_group_name_H-M   'P 1'
#
loop_
_entity.id
_entity.type
_entity.pdbx_description
1 polymer ?
#
loop_
_entity_poly.entity_id
_entity_poly.type
_entity_poly.pdbx_seq_one_letter_code
_entity_poly.pdbx_strand_id
1 'polypeptide(L)'
;MIPPLFFKYNSLISTPLFSIIVLSLIKKVPDFSFKKHTVSKSVYFFNKPFHNFLFRFNFIIKALLDLGFAWYVLYHFHISQFSLKSMLIIASAILFGSLAYFVEGKYSLVHKIFTYTGGTLWFLGYLMISFLTGNNLFIYFSLILLSIPLILAYGFLFASKTNVFIQAICIGIWYLWITVFVFHYL
;
A
#
# COMPACT_ATOMS: atom_id res chain seq x y z
N MET A 1 -24.06 4.88 6.94
CA MET A 1 -23.70 6.25 6.51
C MET A 1 -23.18 6.19 5.09
N ILE A 2 -23.66 7.07 4.20
CA ILE A 2 -23.23 7.12 2.80
C ILE A 2 -21.87 7.83 2.77
N PRO A 3 -20.80 7.21 2.23
CA PRO A 3 -19.50 7.86 2.14
C PRO A 3 -19.53 8.99 1.10
N PRO A 4 -18.79 10.10 1.31
CA PRO A 4 -18.67 11.16 0.32
C PRO A 4 -18.09 10.66 -1.00
N LEU A 5 -18.55 11.22 -2.13
CA LEU A 5 -18.11 10.80 -3.47
C LEU A 5 -16.59 10.88 -3.67
N PHE A 6 -15.93 11.87 -3.06
CA PHE A 6 -14.49 12.04 -3.19
C PHE A 6 -13.67 10.86 -2.62
N PHE A 7 -14.26 10.06 -1.71
CA PHE A 7 -13.59 8.87 -1.17
C PHE A 7 -13.25 7.84 -2.25
N LYS A 8 -14.00 7.82 -3.36
CA LYS A 8 -13.70 7.02 -4.56
C LYS A 8 -12.28 7.22 -5.08
N TYR A 9 -11.76 8.44 -4.99
CA TYR A 9 -10.46 8.81 -5.54
C TYR A 9 -9.34 8.82 -4.49
N ASN A 10 -9.66 8.57 -3.22
CA ASN A 10 -8.68 8.71 -2.14
C ASN A 10 -7.43 7.86 -2.37
N SER A 11 -7.57 6.62 -2.84
CA SER A 11 -6.41 5.75 -3.06
C SER A 11 -5.59 6.15 -4.31
N LEU A 12 -6.25 6.71 -5.34
CA LEU A 12 -5.58 7.31 -6.49
C LEU A 12 -4.77 8.56 -6.11
N ILE A 13 -5.24 9.33 -5.14
CA ILE A 13 -4.55 10.53 -4.65
C ILE A 13 -3.45 10.16 -3.66
N SER A 14 -3.74 9.20 -2.78
CA SER A 14 -2.85 8.84 -1.68
C SER A 14 -1.55 8.22 -2.18
N THR A 15 -1.61 7.43 -3.25
CA THR A 15 -0.45 6.76 -3.86
C THR A 15 0.64 7.73 -4.33
N PRO A 16 0.36 8.65 -5.29
CA PRO A 16 1.36 9.61 -5.76
C PRO A 16 1.79 10.56 -4.64
N LEU A 17 0.86 11.00 -3.77
CA LEU A 17 1.20 11.85 -2.63
C LEU A 17 2.22 11.17 -1.71
N PHE A 18 1.95 9.91 -1.33
CA PHE A 18 2.85 9.13 -0.50
C PHE A 18 4.21 8.96 -1.17
N SER A 19 4.25 8.56 -2.44
CA SER A 19 5.48 8.34 -3.19
C SER A 19 6.30 9.62 -3.35
N ILE A 20 5.69 10.75 -3.68
CA ILE A 20 6.38 12.04 -3.84
C ILE A 20 7.02 12.47 -2.53
N ILE A 21 6.28 12.39 -1.41
CA ILE A 21 6.80 12.77 -0.10
C ILE A 21 7.93 11.84 0.32
N VAL A 22 7.75 10.53 0.19
CA VAL A 22 8.79 9.53 0.49
C VAL A 22 10.06 9.79 -0.34
N LEU A 23 9.94 9.91 -1.65
CA LEU A 23 11.08 10.12 -2.54
C LEU A 23 11.78 11.45 -2.26
N SER A 24 11.02 12.51 -1.97
CA SER A 24 11.57 13.84 -1.65
C SER A 24 12.34 13.84 -0.34
N LEU A 25 11.88 13.07 0.66
CA LEU A 25 12.58 12.93 1.93
C LEU A 25 13.83 12.05 1.75
N ILE A 26 13.69 10.88 1.12
CA ILE A 26 14.78 9.92 0.93
C ILE A 26 15.99 10.53 0.20
N LYS A 27 15.77 11.41 -0.80
CA LYS A 27 16.87 12.11 -1.48
C LYS A 27 17.73 13.01 -0.58
N LYS A 28 17.24 13.37 0.62
CA LYS A 28 17.97 14.18 1.59
C LYS A 28 18.88 13.36 2.52
N VAL A 29 18.87 12.04 2.37
CA VAL A 29 19.71 11.13 3.16
C VAL A 29 21.12 11.07 2.55
N PRO A 30 22.19 11.36 3.31
CA PRO A 30 23.56 11.17 2.84
C PRO A 30 23.83 9.68 2.53
N ASP A 31 24.56 9.41 1.45
CA ASP A 31 24.92 8.07 0.96
C ASP A 31 23.74 7.13 0.64
N PHE A 32 22.54 7.70 0.42
CA PHE A 32 21.39 6.90 0.00
C PHE A 32 21.58 6.28 -1.38
N SER A 33 21.45 4.96 -1.45
CA SER A 33 21.38 4.23 -2.71
C SER A 33 20.05 3.50 -2.87
N PHE A 34 19.35 3.80 -3.97
CA PHE A 34 18.12 3.13 -4.40
C PHE A 34 18.26 1.61 -4.55
N LYS A 35 19.49 1.11 -4.77
CA LYS A 35 19.79 -0.31 -4.93
C LYS A 35 20.03 -1.04 -3.60
N LYS A 36 20.40 -0.31 -2.54
CA LYS A 36 20.84 -0.88 -1.25
C LYS A 36 19.83 -0.70 -0.10
N HIS A 37 18.95 0.29 -0.18
CA HIS A 37 18.06 0.65 0.92
C HIS A 37 16.59 0.39 0.57
N THR A 38 15.78 0.19 1.61
CA THR A 38 14.31 0.18 1.57
C THR A 38 13.77 1.56 1.96
N VAL A 39 12.51 1.83 1.58
CA VAL A 39 11.81 3.05 2.00
C VAL A 39 11.70 3.13 3.52
N SER A 40 11.35 2.05 4.22
CA SER A 40 11.18 2.06 5.67
C SER A 40 12.50 2.29 6.42
N LYS A 41 13.62 1.73 5.95
CA LYS A 41 14.92 1.92 6.58
C LYS A 41 15.48 3.35 6.44
N SER A 42 14.98 4.14 5.49
CA SER A 42 15.47 5.52 5.27
C SER A 42 15.24 6.43 6.46
N VAL A 43 14.27 6.11 7.34
CA VAL A 43 13.96 6.87 8.55
C VAL A 43 15.16 7.06 9.47
N TYR A 44 16.02 6.05 9.55
CA TYR A 44 17.18 6.07 10.44
C TYR A 44 18.27 7.02 10.01
N PHE A 45 18.23 7.48 8.77
CA PHE A 45 19.22 8.39 8.22
C PHE A 45 18.75 9.86 8.20
N PHE A 46 17.55 10.14 8.74
CA PHE A 46 17.10 11.52 8.89
C PHE A 46 17.73 12.15 10.14
N ASN A 47 18.67 13.05 9.93
CA ASN A 47 19.31 13.82 11.01
C ASN A 47 18.36 14.82 11.68
N LYS A 48 17.27 15.23 11.01
CA LYS A 48 16.31 16.23 11.54
C LYS A 48 15.03 15.56 12.06
N PRO A 49 14.58 15.84 13.30
CA PRO A 49 13.38 15.24 13.87
C PRO A 49 12.11 15.55 13.05
N PHE A 50 12.04 16.73 12.44
CA PHE A 50 10.95 17.12 11.56
C PHE A 50 10.80 16.22 10.32
N HIS A 51 11.91 15.78 9.70
CA HIS A 51 11.84 14.86 8.55
C HIS A 51 11.33 13.48 8.96
N ASN A 52 11.73 12.99 10.14
CA ASN A 52 11.22 11.74 10.69
C ASN A 52 9.72 11.83 10.99
N PHE A 53 9.28 12.94 11.59
CA PHE A 53 7.85 13.21 11.80
C PHE A 53 7.07 13.20 10.48
N LEU A 54 7.50 13.98 9.47
CA LEU A 54 6.86 14.02 8.16
C LEU A 54 6.79 12.63 7.51
N PHE A 55 7.87 11.86 7.59
CA PHE A 55 7.91 10.52 7.02
C PHE A 55 6.87 9.61 7.68
N ARG A 56 6.79 9.57 9.01
CA ARG A 56 5.80 8.75 9.74
C ARG A 56 4.38 9.22 9.50
N PHE A 57 4.17 10.53 9.51
CA PHE A 57 2.86 11.13 9.28
C PHE A 57 2.33 10.81 7.88
N ASN A 58 3.22 10.72 6.89
CA ASN A 58 2.87 10.32 5.52
C ASN A 58 2.29 8.90 5.44
N PHE A 59 2.79 7.94 6.23
CA PHE A 59 2.19 6.60 6.32
C PHE A 59 0.77 6.64 6.90
N ILE A 60 0.55 7.48 7.92
CA ILE A 60 -0.77 7.63 8.55
C ILE A 60 -1.77 8.28 7.58
N ILE A 61 -1.40 9.38 6.92
CA ILE A 61 -2.26 10.02 5.91
C ILE A 61 -2.62 9.03 4.82
N LYS A 62 -1.63 8.29 4.30
CA LYS A 62 -1.85 7.27 3.27
C LYS A 62 -2.87 6.22 3.72
N ALA A 63 -2.68 5.67 4.92
CA ALA A 63 -3.58 4.67 5.48
C ALA A 63 -5.01 5.21 5.68
N LEU A 64 -5.17 6.45 6.17
CA LEU A 64 -6.48 7.07 6.34
C LEU A 64 -7.21 7.29 5.00
N LEU A 65 -6.48 7.72 3.97
CA LEU A 65 -7.04 7.87 2.63
C LEU A 65 -7.45 6.51 2.05
N ASP A 66 -6.62 5.47 2.23
CA ASP A 66 -6.97 4.11 1.80
C ASP A 66 -8.16 3.53 2.56
N LEU A 67 -8.31 3.86 3.86
CA LEU A 67 -9.50 3.49 4.64
C LEU A 67 -10.75 4.20 4.11
N GLY A 68 -10.65 5.48 3.75
CA GLY A 68 -11.73 6.20 3.08
C GLY A 68 -12.13 5.55 1.76
N PHE A 69 -11.14 5.15 0.94
CA PHE A 69 -11.36 4.41 -0.30
C PHE A 69 -12.02 3.04 -0.04
N ALA A 70 -11.51 2.29 0.93
CA ALA A 70 -12.06 1.00 1.33
C ALA A 70 -13.53 1.15 1.73
N TRP A 71 -13.87 2.13 2.57
CA TRP A 71 -15.26 2.43 2.93
C TRP A 71 -16.11 2.65 1.68
N TYR A 72 -15.66 3.48 0.74
CA TYR A 72 -16.39 3.73 -0.50
C TYR A 72 -16.66 2.45 -1.29
N VAL A 73 -15.65 1.59 -1.47
CA VAL A 73 -15.78 0.30 -2.16
C VAL A 73 -16.77 -0.62 -1.45
N LEU A 74 -16.67 -0.74 -0.12
CA LEU A 74 -17.59 -1.58 0.66
C LEU A 74 -19.04 -1.10 0.53
N TYR A 75 -19.25 0.22 0.54
CA TYR A 75 -20.57 0.81 0.33
C TYR A 75 -21.09 0.55 -1.09
N HIS A 76 -20.27 0.80 -2.12
CA HIS A 76 -20.64 0.66 -3.53
C HIS A 76 -21.07 -0.78 -3.89
N PHE A 77 -20.33 -1.78 -3.40
CA PHE A 77 -20.63 -3.19 -3.65
C PHE A 77 -21.56 -3.82 -2.59
N HIS A 78 -22.17 -3.02 -1.71
CA HIS A 78 -23.04 -3.49 -0.61
C HIS A 78 -22.41 -4.61 0.25
N ILE A 79 -21.11 -4.52 0.50
CA ILE A 79 -20.37 -5.50 1.29
C ILE A 79 -20.57 -5.19 2.77
N SER A 80 -21.05 -6.17 3.54
CA SER A 80 -21.19 -6.04 4.99
C SER A 80 -19.85 -5.74 5.66
N GLN A 81 -19.82 -4.75 6.57
CA GLN A 81 -18.62 -4.32 7.29
C GLN A 81 -17.96 -5.44 8.11
N PHE A 82 -18.75 -6.42 8.55
CA PHE A 82 -18.27 -7.57 9.33
C PHE A 82 -17.96 -8.80 8.48
N SER A 83 -18.08 -8.69 7.15
CA SER A 83 -17.69 -9.79 6.26
C SER A 83 -16.17 -9.94 6.21
N LEU A 84 -15.70 -11.16 5.91
CA LEU A 84 -14.29 -11.44 5.68
C LEU A 84 -13.67 -10.49 4.64
N LYS A 85 -14.39 -10.20 3.55
CA LYS A 85 -13.95 -9.28 2.48
C LYS A 85 -13.60 -7.91 3.05
N SER A 86 -14.49 -7.35 3.86
CA SER A 86 -14.28 -6.05 4.53
C SER A 86 -13.10 -6.08 5.48
N MET A 87 -12.99 -7.13 6.29
CA MET A 87 -11.90 -7.28 7.23
C MET A 87 -10.54 -7.34 6.53
N LEU A 88 -10.42 -8.07 5.41
CA LEU A 88 -9.17 -8.14 4.63
C LEU A 88 -8.72 -6.75 4.14
N ILE A 89 -9.63 -5.99 3.53
CA ILE A 89 -9.32 -4.67 2.96
C ILE A 89 -8.98 -3.68 4.07
N ILE A 90 -9.79 -3.61 5.13
CA ILE A 90 -9.58 -2.70 6.26
C ILE A 90 -8.29 -3.03 7.01
N ALA A 91 -8.06 -4.31 7.32
CA ALA A 91 -6.85 -4.73 8.02
C ALA A 91 -5.58 -4.42 7.23
N SER A 92 -5.61 -4.52 5.90
CA SER A 92 -4.46 -4.15 5.06
C SER A 92 -4.04 -2.69 5.25
N ALA A 93 -5.01 -1.76 5.29
CA ALA A 93 -4.74 -0.34 5.50
C ALA A 93 -4.27 -0.03 6.93
N ILE A 94 -4.83 -0.72 7.94
CA ILE A 94 -4.40 -0.59 9.35
C ILE A 94 -2.96 -1.08 9.53
N LEU A 95 -2.62 -2.24 8.96
CA LEU A 95 -1.25 -2.78 9.03
C LEU A 95 -0.26 -1.85 8.34
N PHE A 96 -0.62 -1.29 7.18
CA PHE A 96 0.20 -0.30 6.50
C PHE A 96 0.43 0.95 7.35
N GLY A 97 -0.64 1.52 7.92
CA GLY A 97 -0.53 2.68 8.82
C GLY A 97 0.35 2.40 10.04
N SER A 98 0.29 1.18 10.57
CA SER A 98 1.11 0.75 11.70
C SER A 98 2.61 0.75 11.41
N LEU A 99 3.02 0.66 10.13
CA LEU A 99 4.43 0.78 9.72
C LEU A 99 5.03 2.16 10.03
N ALA A 100 4.20 3.19 10.26
CA ALA A 100 4.64 4.50 10.74
C ALA A 100 5.36 4.41 12.10
N TYR A 101 4.95 3.46 12.95
CA TYR A 101 5.52 3.23 14.27
C TYR A 101 6.56 2.11 14.25
N PHE A 102 6.23 0.99 13.61
CA PHE A 102 7.08 -0.20 13.53
C PHE A 102 8.04 -0.13 12.34
N VAL A 103 8.93 0.85 12.37
CA VAL A 103 9.91 1.09 11.29
C VAL A 103 11.01 0.01 11.28
N GLU A 104 11.52 -0.33 10.09
CA GLU A 104 12.53 -1.36 9.85
C GLU A 104 13.88 -1.05 10.53
N GLY A 105 14.21 -1.76 11.60
CA GLY A 105 15.45 -1.56 12.37
C GLY A 105 15.21 -1.98 13.81
N LYS A 106 14.72 -1.06 14.64
CA LYS A 106 14.34 -1.31 16.04
C LYS A 106 13.29 -2.41 16.16
N TYR A 107 12.35 -2.48 15.20
CA TYR A 107 11.27 -3.46 15.18
C TYR A 107 11.32 -4.38 13.95
N SER A 108 12.51 -4.82 13.53
CA SER A 108 12.72 -5.58 12.29
C SER A 108 11.77 -6.77 12.09
N LEU A 109 11.55 -7.59 13.13
CA LEU A 109 10.62 -8.73 13.05
C LEU A 109 9.17 -8.28 12.84
N VAL A 110 8.67 -7.38 13.69
CA VAL A 110 7.29 -6.86 13.62
C VAL A 110 7.05 -6.14 12.30
N HIS A 111 8.01 -5.34 11.84
CA HIS A 111 7.97 -4.65 10.55
C HIS A 111 7.78 -5.64 9.40
N LYS A 112 8.58 -6.72 9.37
CA LYS A 112 8.46 -7.77 8.37
C LYS A 112 7.07 -8.41 8.42
N ILE A 113 6.61 -8.83 9.60
CA ILE A 113 5.28 -9.43 9.78
C ILE A 113 4.21 -8.49 9.21
N PHE A 114 4.22 -7.21 9.59
CA PHE A 114 3.21 -6.26 9.13
C PHE A 114 3.29 -5.99 7.62
N THR A 115 4.49 -5.95 7.05
CA THR A 115 4.70 -5.75 5.62
C THR A 115 4.15 -6.93 4.81
N TYR A 116 4.51 -8.16 5.17
CA TYR A 116 4.09 -9.35 4.43
C TYR A 116 2.62 -9.69 4.65
N THR A 117 2.16 -9.64 5.90
CA THR A 117 0.73 -9.86 6.20
C THR A 117 -0.11 -8.76 5.55
N GLY A 118 0.29 -7.49 5.66
CA GLY A 118 -0.40 -6.38 5.02
C GLY A 118 -0.47 -6.54 3.50
N GLY A 119 0.65 -6.89 2.86
CA GLY A 119 0.71 -7.16 1.42
C GLY A 119 -0.19 -8.31 0.97
N THR A 120 -0.26 -9.40 1.76
CA THR A 120 -1.12 -10.55 1.44
C THR A 120 -2.60 -10.25 1.66
N LEU A 121 -2.97 -9.58 2.75
CA LEU A 121 -4.35 -9.16 2.98
C LEU A 121 -4.81 -8.17 1.90
N TRP A 122 -3.91 -7.28 1.49
CA TRP A 122 -4.14 -6.37 0.37
C TRP A 122 -4.39 -7.15 -0.92
N PHE A 123 -3.50 -8.08 -1.29
CA PHE A 123 -3.66 -8.93 -2.48
C PHE A 123 -5.01 -9.67 -2.48
N LEU A 124 -5.33 -10.36 -1.38
CA LEU A 124 -6.57 -11.12 -1.25
C LEU A 124 -7.80 -10.22 -1.31
N GLY A 125 -7.80 -9.10 -0.58
CA GLY A 125 -8.93 -8.17 -0.55
C GLY A 125 -9.23 -7.59 -1.94
N TYR A 126 -8.19 -7.18 -2.67
CA TYR A 126 -8.33 -6.56 -3.98
C TYR A 126 -8.65 -7.57 -5.08
N LEU A 127 -8.13 -8.79 -4.98
CA LEU A 127 -8.53 -9.89 -5.83
C LEU A 127 -10.02 -10.23 -5.62
N MET A 128 -10.48 -10.30 -4.37
CA MET A 128 -11.91 -10.51 -4.07
C MET A 128 -12.80 -9.40 -4.62
N ILE A 129 -12.34 -8.14 -4.57
CA ILE A 129 -13.05 -7.01 -5.19
C ILE A 129 -13.16 -7.20 -6.70
N SER A 130 -12.10 -7.67 -7.38
CA SER A 130 -12.16 -7.88 -8.83
C SER A 130 -13.25 -8.87 -9.25
N PHE A 131 -13.49 -9.92 -8.45
CA PHE A 131 -14.58 -10.88 -8.69
C PHE A 131 -15.97 -10.24 -8.57
N LEU A 132 -16.14 -9.18 -7.77
CA LEU A 132 -17.42 -8.49 -7.63
C LEU A 132 -17.80 -7.67 -8.86
N THR A 133 -16.84 -7.38 -9.74
CA THR A 133 -17.12 -6.65 -11.00
C THR A 133 -17.86 -7.51 -12.03
N GLY A 134 -17.85 -8.84 -11.88
CA GLY A 134 -18.42 -9.78 -12.85
C GLY A 134 -17.74 -9.79 -14.23
N ASN A 135 -16.65 -9.03 -14.42
CA ASN A 135 -15.96 -8.91 -15.70
C ASN A 135 -14.75 -9.87 -15.76
N ASN A 136 -14.87 -10.94 -16.54
CA ASN A 136 -13.82 -11.96 -16.68
C ASN A 136 -12.47 -11.38 -17.11
N LEU A 137 -12.46 -10.41 -18.04
CA LEU A 137 -11.22 -9.78 -18.50
C LEU A 137 -10.53 -9.03 -17.36
N PHE A 138 -11.29 -8.29 -16.55
CA PHE A 138 -10.75 -7.58 -15.38
C PHE A 138 -10.29 -8.52 -14.27
N ILE A 139 -10.98 -9.64 -14.07
CA ILE A 139 -10.57 -10.68 -13.11
C ILE A 139 -9.20 -11.26 -13.52
N TYR A 140 -9.03 -11.65 -14.79
CA TYR A 140 -7.73 -12.16 -15.28
C TYR A 140 -6.63 -11.10 -15.22
N PHE A 141 -6.95 -9.87 -15.61
CA PHE A 141 -6.05 -8.72 -15.46
C PHE A 141 -5.62 -8.55 -14.00
N SER A 142 -6.56 -8.62 -13.06
CA SER A 142 -6.29 -8.49 -11.63
C SER A 142 -5.42 -9.63 -11.10
N LEU A 143 -5.72 -10.88 -11.47
CA LEU A 143 -4.91 -12.03 -11.08
C LEU A 143 -3.45 -11.85 -11.50
N ILE A 144 -3.20 -11.57 -12.79
CA ILE A 144 -1.84 -11.42 -13.31
C ILE A 144 -1.15 -10.23 -12.64
N LEU A 145 -1.81 -9.08 -12.62
CA LEU A 145 -1.20 -7.83 -12.20
C LEU A 145 -0.92 -7.81 -10.69
N LEU A 146 -1.83 -8.33 -9.86
CA LEU A 146 -1.66 -8.37 -8.41
C LEU A 146 -0.69 -9.48 -7.97
N SER A 147 -0.53 -10.56 -8.75
CA SER A 147 0.45 -11.62 -8.45
C SER A 147 1.90 -11.15 -8.60
N ILE A 148 2.20 -10.20 -9.49
CA ILE A 148 3.59 -9.71 -9.68
C ILE A 148 4.14 -9.07 -8.39
N PRO A 149 3.49 -8.09 -7.73
CA PRO A 149 3.94 -7.54 -6.47
C PRO A 149 4.05 -8.59 -5.36
N LEU A 150 3.15 -9.58 -5.34
CA LEU A 150 3.19 -10.66 -4.35
C LEU A 150 4.42 -11.55 -4.53
N ILE A 151 4.68 -12.02 -5.76
CA ILE A 151 5.86 -12.83 -6.09
C ILE A 151 7.14 -12.04 -5.81
N LEU A 152 7.18 -10.76 -6.19
CA LEU A 152 8.32 -9.90 -5.89
C LEU A 152 8.51 -9.78 -4.37
N ALA A 153 7.48 -9.39 -3.62
CA ALA A 153 7.57 -9.24 -2.17
C ALA A 153 8.04 -10.53 -1.47
N TYR A 154 7.42 -11.67 -1.75
CA TYR A 154 7.80 -12.96 -1.15
C TYR A 154 9.13 -13.50 -1.66
N GLY A 155 9.49 -13.26 -2.93
CA GLY A 155 10.80 -13.58 -3.46
C GLY A 155 11.94 -12.90 -2.69
N PHE A 156 11.71 -11.70 -2.17
CA PHE A 156 12.71 -11.01 -1.34
C PHE A 156 12.89 -11.56 0.05
N LEU A 157 11.97 -12.37 0.58
CA LEU A 157 12.23 -13.13 1.82
C LEU A 157 13.45 -14.03 1.66
N PHE A 158 13.69 -14.53 0.44
CA PHE A 158 14.81 -15.42 0.12
C PHE A 158 16.03 -14.68 -0.43
N ALA A 159 15.84 -13.54 -1.11
CA ALA A 159 16.92 -12.81 -1.77
C ALA A 159 17.57 -11.70 -0.91
N SER A 160 17.05 -11.40 0.30
CA SER A 160 17.56 -10.41 1.28
C SER A 160 17.81 -8.98 0.77
N LYS A 161 17.35 -8.63 -0.43
CA LYS A 161 17.60 -7.33 -1.10
C LYS A 161 16.33 -6.72 -1.69
N THR A 162 15.34 -6.41 -0.85
CA THR A 162 14.28 -5.48 -1.29
C THR A 162 14.88 -4.09 -1.38
N ASN A 163 14.77 -3.44 -2.54
CA ASN A 163 15.30 -2.10 -2.74
C ASN A 163 14.20 -1.14 -3.20
N VAL A 164 14.45 0.17 -3.09
CA VAL A 164 13.45 1.19 -3.44
C VAL A 164 13.01 1.10 -4.90
N PHE A 165 13.89 0.65 -5.81
CA PHE A 165 13.51 0.45 -7.22
C PHE A 165 12.39 -0.59 -7.37
N ILE A 166 12.52 -1.74 -6.70
CA ILE A 166 11.49 -2.78 -6.76
C ILE A 166 10.21 -2.33 -6.07
N GLN A 167 10.33 -1.61 -4.94
CA GLN A 167 9.16 -1.02 -4.27
C GLN A 167 8.43 -0.04 -5.19
N ALA A 168 9.15 0.76 -5.97
CA ALA A 168 8.56 1.67 -6.96
C ALA A 168 7.84 0.91 -8.08
N ILE A 169 8.38 -0.20 -8.58
CA ILE A 169 7.69 -1.08 -9.54
C ILE A 169 6.40 -1.62 -8.94
N CYS A 170 6.44 -2.16 -7.71
CA CYS A 170 5.24 -2.66 -7.04
C CYS A 170 4.17 -1.58 -6.87
N ILE A 171 4.56 -0.36 -6.48
CA ILE A 171 3.65 0.79 -6.36
C ILE A 171 3.08 1.16 -7.73
N GLY A 172 3.88 1.17 -8.80
CA GLY A 172 3.42 1.49 -10.16
C GLY A 172 2.41 0.48 -10.68
N ILE A 173 2.67 -0.81 -10.49
CA ILE A 173 1.75 -1.90 -10.83
C ILE A 173 0.43 -1.75 -10.06
N TRP A 174 0.53 -1.47 -8.76
CA TRP A 174 -0.65 -1.22 -7.93
C TRP A 174 -1.45 0.00 -8.41
N TYR A 175 -0.76 1.09 -8.75
CA TYR A 175 -1.37 2.31 -9.24
C TYR A 175 -2.11 2.11 -10.57
N LEU A 176 -1.55 1.29 -11.46
CA LEU A 176 -2.22 0.90 -12.70
C LEU A 176 -3.52 0.15 -12.40
N TRP A 177 -3.47 -0.85 -11.51
CA TRP A 177 -4.65 -1.62 -11.13
C TRP A 177 -5.77 -0.71 -10.61
N ILE A 178 -5.44 0.17 -9.67
CA ILE A 178 -6.45 1.01 -9.02
C ILE A 178 -7.01 2.08 -9.94
N THR A 179 -6.22 2.55 -10.90
CA THR A 179 -6.67 3.45 -11.97
C THR A 179 -7.75 2.78 -12.81
N VAL A 180 -7.48 1.58 -13.33
CA VAL A 180 -8.45 0.81 -14.12
C VAL A 180 -9.70 0.52 -13.30
N PHE A 181 -9.53 0.09 -12.06
CA PHE A 181 -10.65 -0.21 -11.17
C PHE A 181 -11.56 1.01 -10.93
N VAL A 182 -10.99 2.15 -10.56
CA VAL A 182 -11.77 3.36 -10.23
C VAL A 182 -12.48 3.96 -11.43
N PHE A 183 -11.87 3.95 -12.62
CA PHE A 183 -12.44 4.59 -13.80
C PHE A 183 -13.43 3.70 -14.58
N HIS A 184 -13.42 2.39 -14.37
CA HIS A 184 -14.28 1.47 -15.13
C HIS A 184 -15.27 0.66 -14.28
N TYR A 185 -15.05 0.55 -12.95
CA TYR A 185 -15.84 -0.33 -12.09
C TYR A 185 -16.37 0.30 -10.80
N LEU A 186 -16.00 1.55 -10.52
CA LEU A 186 -16.59 2.39 -9.47
C LEU A 186 -17.24 3.61 -10.12
#